data_AF-A0A377HZP0-F1
#
_entry.id   AF-A0A377HZP0-F1
#
_cell.length_a   1.000
_cell.length_b   1.000
_cell.length_c   1.000
_cell.angle_alpha   90.00
_cell.angle_beta   90.00
_cell.angle_gamma   90.00
#
_symmetry.space_group_name_H-M   'P 1'
#
loop_
_entity.id
_entity.type
_entity.pdbx_description
1 polymer ?
#
loop_
_entity_poly.entity_id
_entity_poly.type
_entity_poly.pdbx_seq_one_letter_code
_entity_poly.pdbx_strand_id
1 'polypeptide(L)' 'MLNLDNKKFVAVENTSNGEVSSQTEFHYHQQGKMIWAEYGGGEILKGFLIRKWINDTQIEFTY' A
#
# COMPACT_ATOMS: atom_id res chain seq x y z
N MET A 1 11.42 -1.87 -12.63
CA MET A 1 10.14 -1.56 -11.93
C MET A 1 9.22 -2.76 -11.94
N LEU A 2 8.75 -3.19 -10.76
CA LEU A 2 7.61 -4.10 -10.67
C LEU A 2 6.33 -3.33 -11.02
N ASN A 3 5.44 -3.91 -11.81
CA ASN A 3 4.12 -3.32 -12.02
C ASN A 3 3.21 -3.66 -10.83
N LEU A 4 2.79 -2.65 -10.07
CA LEU A 4 1.88 -2.80 -8.92
C LEU A 4 0.41 -2.60 -9.29
N ASP A 5 0.10 -2.25 -10.54
CA ASP A 5 -1.26 -2.00 -10.97
C ASP A 5 -2.14 -3.25 -10.83
N ASN A 6 -3.33 -3.08 -10.25
CA ASN A 6 -4.28 -4.13 -9.90
C ASN A 6 -3.73 -5.23 -8.98
N LYS A 7 -2.61 -4.99 -8.29
CA LYS A 7 -2.13 -5.89 -7.26
C LYS A 7 -2.83 -5.62 -5.93
N LYS A 8 -3.18 -6.71 -5.25
CA LYS A 8 -3.73 -6.67 -3.91
C LYS A 8 -2.74 -7.26 -2.94
N PHE A 9 -2.60 -6.62 -1.78
CA PHE A 9 -1.76 -7.10 -0.70
C PHE A 9 -2.55 -7.09 0.59
N VAL A 10 -2.22 -8.01 1.49
CA VAL A 10 -2.74 -8.05 2.85
C VAL A 10 -1.56 -7.92 3.81
N ALA A 11 -1.77 -7.25 4.93
CA ALA A 11 -0.72 -7.18 5.94
C ALA A 11 -0.53 -8.57 6.56
N VAL A 12 0.64 -9.19 6.35
CA VAL A 12 0.95 -10.52 6.90
C VAL A 12 1.32 -10.43 8.37
N GLU A 13 2.05 -9.38 8.75
CA GLU A 13 2.43 -9.09 10.13
C GLU A 13 2.34 -7.58 10.36
N ASN A 14 1.86 -7.18 11.54
CA ASN A 14 1.97 -5.81 12.02
C ASN A 14 2.73 -5.78 13.34
N THR A 15 3.39 -4.66 13.59
CA THR A 15 3.93 -4.38 14.91
C THR A 15 2.77 -4.35 15.91
N SER A 16 3.00 -4.72 17.18
CA SER A 16 1.94 -4.86 18.19
C SER A 16 1.11 -3.57 18.44
N ASN A 17 1.54 -2.44 17.89
CA ASN A 17 0.89 -1.12 17.95
C ASN A 17 0.46 -0.59 16.55
N GLY A 18 0.52 -1.41 15.50
CA GLY A 18 0.18 -1.01 14.14
C GLY A 18 -1.33 -0.92 13.92
N GLU A 19 -1.78 0.11 13.21
CA GLU A 19 -3.21 0.34 12.88
C GLU A 19 -3.79 -0.68 11.90
N VAL A 20 -2.93 -1.46 11.26
CA VAL A 20 -3.25 -2.43 10.22
C VAL A 20 -3.34 -3.83 10.83
N SER A 21 -4.19 -4.69 10.29
CA SER A 21 -4.28 -6.10 10.68
C SER A 21 -4.27 -7.01 9.45
N SER A 22 -4.26 -8.32 9.63
CA SER A 22 -4.41 -9.29 8.52
C SER A 22 -5.74 -9.18 7.79
N GLN A 23 -6.68 -8.38 8.30
CA GLN A 23 -7.94 -8.06 7.65
C GLN A 23 -7.84 -6.82 6.76
N THR A 24 -6.74 -6.06 6.83
CA THR A 24 -6.55 -4.87 5.99
C THR A 24 -6.02 -5.28 4.61
N GLU A 25 -6.82 -5.02 3.58
CA GLU A 25 -6.48 -5.26 2.17
C GLU A 25 -6.10 -3.94 1.50
N PHE A 26 -4.98 -3.93 0.78
CA PHE A 26 -4.46 -2.79 0.03
C PHE A 26 -4.66 -3.05 -1.47
N HIS A 27 -5.34 -2.13 -2.16
CA HIS A 27 -5.56 -2.18 -3.60
C HIS A 27 -4.66 -1.18 -4.27
N TYR A 28 -3.60 -1.67 -4.92
CA TYR A 28 -2.62 -0.82 -5.58
C TYR A 28 -3.00 -0.50 -7.01
N HIS A 29 -2.70 0.74 -7.38
CA HIS A 29 -2.82 1.28 -8.71
C HIS A 29 -1.49 1.94 -9.08
N GLN A 30 -1.09 1.81 -10.34
CA GLN A 30 0.16 2.39 -10.82
C GLN A 30 -0.01 3.09 -12.16
N GLN A 31 0.46 4.33 -12.24
CA GLN A 31 0.55 5.10 -13.47
C GLN A 31 1.95 5.67 -13.63
N GLY A 32 2.74 5.05 -14.52
CA GLY A 32 4.15 5.39 -14.69
C GLY A 32 4.91 5.20 -13.37
N LYS A 33 5.49 6.30 -12.85
CA LYS A 33 6.23 6.30 -11.56
C LYS A 33 5.36 6.55 -10.34
N MET A 34 4.10 6.97 -10.54
CA MET A 34 3.15 7.19 -9.46
C MET A 34 2.50 5.87 -9.09
N ILE A 35 2.41 5.61 -7.79
CA ILE A 35 1.71 4.46 -7.22
C ILE A 35 0.77 5.02 -6.16
N TRP A 36 -0.47 4.55 -6.12
CA TRP A 36 -1.35 4.83 -4.99
C TRP A 36 -2.09 3.55 -4.59
N ALA A 37 -2.58 3.52 -3.36
CA ALA A 37 -3.41 2.43 -2.90
C ALA A 37 -4.54 2.93 -2.00
N GLU A 38 -5.71 2.32 -2.18
CA GLU A 38 -6.82 2.39 -1.23
C GLU A 38 -6.75 1.16 -0.34
N TYR A 39 -6.99 1.34 0.96
CA TYR A 39 -6.98 0.21 1.89
C TYR A 39 -8.05 0.34 2.95
N GLY A 40 -8.47 -0.82 3.46
CA GLY A 40 -9.51 -0.92 4.48
C GLY A 40 -9.63 -2.36 4.97
N GLY A 41 -10.34 -2.52 6.09
CA GLY A 41 -10.55 -3.80 6.77
C GLY A 41 -9.89 -3.85 8.15
N GLY A 42 -10.47 -4.67 9.03
CA GLY A 42 -10.27 -4.54 10.47
C GLY A 42 -10.96 -3.28 10.99
N GLU A 43 -10.24 -2.50 11.81
CA GLU A 43 -10.73 -1.23 12.35
C GLU A 43 -10.62 -0.05 11.35
N ILE A 44 -9.98 -0.26 10.19
CA ILE A 44 -9.78 0.78 9.18
C ILE A 44 -10.98 0.81 8.23
N LEU A 45 -11.79 1.87 8.32
CA LEU A 45 -12.91 2.11 7.41
C LEU A 45 -12.42 2.44 5.99
N LYS A 46 -11.47 3.37 5.87
CA LYS A 46 -10.86 3.75 4.60
C LYS A 46 -9.55 4.51 4.80
N GLY A 47 -8.50 4.08 4.12
CA GLY A 47 -7.20 4.74 4.07
C GLY A 47 -6.67 4.89 2.65
N PHE A 48 -5.76 5.84 2.46
CA PHE A 48 -5.13 6.12 1.17
C PHE A 48 -3.62 6.23 1.34
N LEU A 49 -2.88 5.71 0.36
CA LEU A 49 -1.42 5.83 0.27
C LEU A 49 -1.07 6.36 -1.11
N ILE A 50 -0.14 7.30 -1.17
CA ILE A 50 0.46 7.76 -2.43
C ILE A 50 1.97 7.63 -2.30
N ARG A 51 2.59 7.13 -3.37
CA ARG A 51 4.01 6.78 -3.44
C ARG A 51 4.57 7.10 -4.80
N LYS A 52 5.89 7.21 -4.86
CA LYS A 52 6.64 7.37 -6.11
C LYS A 52 7.83 6.42 -6.14
N TRP A 53 8.07 5.80 -7.29
CA TRP A 53 9.32 5.09 -7.54
C TRP A 53 10.49 6.09 -7.54
N ILE A 54 11.48 5.88 -6.66
CA ILE A 54 12.77 6.59 -6.71
C ILE A 54 13.63 5.99 -7.82
N ASN A 55 13.69 4.66 -7.87
CA ASN A 55 14.44 3.87 -8.86
C ASN A 55 13.76 2.50 -9.07
N ASP A 56 14.36 1.59 -9.85
CA ASP A 56 13.73 0.33 -10.23
C ASP A 56 13.41 -0.64 -9.08
N THR A 57 13.99 -0.42 -7.91
CA THR A 57 13.88 -1.29 -6.73
C THR A 57 13.42 -0.59 -5.45
N GLN A 58 13.27 0.74 -5.46
CA GLN A 58 12.98 1.54 -4.26
C GLN A 58 11.76 2.45 -4.46
N ILE A 59 10.83 2.36 -3.51
CA ILE A 59 9.64 3.22 -3.41
C ILE A 59 9.77 4.06 -2.15
N GLU A 60 9.51 5.36 -2.25
CA GLU A 60 9.47 6.25 -1.08
C GLU A 60 8.07 6.49 -0.59
N PHE A 61 7.95 6.53 0.74
CA PHE A 61 6.74 6.77 1.48
C PHE A 61 6.72 8.23 1.94
N THR A 62 6.10 9.12 1.16
CA THR A 62 5.79 10.50 1.61
C THR A 62 4.46 10.52 2.38
N TYR A 63 4.45 11.22 3.52
CA TYR A 63 3.29 11.45 4.38
C TYR A 63 2.69 12.83 4.10
#